data_AF-M3GYL7-F1
#
_entry.id   AF-M3GYL7-F1
#
_cell.length_a   1.000
_cell.length_b   1.000
_cell.length_c   1.000
_cell.angle_alpha   90.00
_cell.angle_beta   90.00
_cell.angle_gamma   90.00
#
_symmetry.space_group_name_H-M   'P 1'
#
loop_
_entity.id
_entity.type
_entity.pdbx_description
1 polymer ?
#
loop_
_entity_poly.entity_id
_entity_poly.type
_entity_poly.pdbx_seq_one_letter_code
_entity_poly.pdbx_strand_id
1 'polypeptide(L)'
;MKEPSPSIFIYKTNRTSIKIEFDQSGAEELAAVFKAPEKKRVLIAIDRVLIYNRPRKRDFILTPFLVKIDEEEDVFHCLPEEVILSIDKDSTEFIAKRFTNAVKLGFFPAEIAEVFVKPINKSFMLYAEFKKSKSVFNLK
;
A
#
# COMPACT_ATOMS: atom_id res chain seq x y z
N MET A 1 15.21 21.72 -6.28
CA MET A 1 14.84 21.09 -5.00
C MET A 1 14.58 19.62 -5.30
N LYS A 2 15.18 18.66 -4.57
CA LYS A 2 14.82 17.24 -4.75
C LYS A 2 13.41 17.07 -4.20
N GLU A 3 12.47 16.61 -5.04
CA GLU A 3 11.15 16.22 -4.54
C GLU A 3 11.34 15.19 -3.41
N PRO A 4 10.62 15.34 -2.29
CA PRO A 4 10.71 14.36 -1.22
C PRO A 4 10.25 13.00 -1.77
N SER A 5 11.13 12.00 -1.72
CA SER A 5 10.75 10.62 -2.03
C SER A 5 9.58 10.20 -1.14
N PRO A 6 8.55 9.54 -1.69
CA PRO A 6 7.38 9.13 -0.94
C PRO A 6 7.78 8.14 0.15
N SER A 7 7.06 8.20 1.26
CA SER A 7 7.31 7.38 2.45
C SER A 7 6.73 5.97 2.32
N ILE A 8 5.92 5.73 1.28
CA ILE A 8 5.18 4.49 1.02
C ILE A 8 5.30 4.14 -0.46
N PHE A 9 5.72 2.90 -0.74
CA PHE A 9 5.80 2.32 -2.07
C PHE A 9 4.93 1.07 -2.15
N ILE A 10 4.11 0.96 -3.18
CA ILE A 10 3.30 -0.23 -3.44
C ILE A 10 3.73 -0.83 -4.76
N TYR A 11 4.17 -2.09 -4.74
CA TYR A 11 4.68 -2.72 -5.93
C TYR A 11 4.56 -4.24 -5.94
N LYS A 12 4.44 -4.79 -7.14
CA LYS A 12 4.45 -6.24 -7.36
C LYS A 12 5.85 -6.80 -7.11
N THR A 13 5.98 -7.82 -6.29
CA THR A 13 7.29 -8.44 -5.98
C THR A 13 7.52 -9.70 -6.81
N ASN A 14 6.48 -10.48 -7.06
CA ASN A 14 6.51 -11.68 -7.88
C ASN A 14 5.15 -11.90 -8.57
N ARG A 15 4.86 -13.11 -9.07
CA ARG A 15 3.61 -13.37 -9.81
C ARG A 15 2.34 -13.31 -8.96
N THR A 16 2.45 -13.48 -7.64
CA THR A 16 1.32 -13.71 -6.71
C THR A 16 1.33 -12.79 -5.50
N SER A 17 2.29 -11.87 -5.37
CA SER A 17 2.31 -10.93 -4.24
C SER A 17 2.60 -9.47 -4.59
N ILE A 18 2.02 -8.62 -3.75
CA ILE A 18 2.18 -7.16 -3.73
C ILE A 18 2.77 -6.78 -2.38
N LYS A 19 3.75 -5.88 -2.40
CA LYS A 19 4.37 -5.33 -1.19
C LYS A 19 4.01 -3.86 -1.03
N ILE A 20 3.61 -3.50 0.19
CA ILE A 20 3.59 -2.13 0.69
C ILE A 20 4.88 -1.92 1.49
N GLU A 21 5.87 -1.29 0.91
CA GLU A 21 7.12 -0.93 1.58
C GLU A 21 7.00 0.49 2.15
N PHE A 22 7.39 0.69 3.42
CA PHE A 22 7.23 1.99 4.07
C PHE A 22 8.34 2.27 5.10
N ASP A 23 8.62 3.55 5.33
CA ASP A 23 9.53 4.02 6.38
C ASP A 23 8.78 4.45 7.65
N GLN A 24 9.45 5.17 8.56
CA GLN A 24 8.82 5.63 9.79
C GLN A 24 7.65 6.58 9.54
N SER A 25 7.77 7.52 8.60
CA SER A 25 6.68 8.43 8.22
C SER A 25 5.54 7.65 7.58
N GLY A 26 5.88 6.71 6.69
CA GLY A 26 4.90 5.85 6.03
C GLY A 26 4.13 4.97 7.01
N ALA A 27 4.76 4.52 8.10
CA ALA A 27 4.07 3.74 9.15
C ALA A 27 2.99 4.56 9.86
N GLU A 28 3.29 5.82 10.18
CA GLU A 28 2.34 6.74 10.83
C GLU A 28 1.19 7.12 9.90
N GLU A 29 1.51 7.39 8.63
CA GLU A 29 0.55 7.67 7.57
C GLU A 29 -0.39 6.48 7.34
N LEU A 30 0.14 5.27 7.17
CA LEU A 30 -0.66 4.05 7.01
C LEU A 30 -1.51 3.79 8.25
N ALA A 31 -0.95 3.89 9.46
CA ALA A 31 -1.73 3.75 10.69
C ALA A 31 -2.91 4.74 10.73
N ALA A 32 -2.71 5.98 10.27
CA ALA A 32 -3.78 6.97 10.24
C ALA A 32 -4.88 6.64 9.23
N VAL A 33 -4.54 6.10 8.06
CA VAL A 33 -5.52 5.67 7.04
C VAL A 33 -6.36 4.51 7.55
N PHE A 34 -5.73 3.48 8.13
CA PHE A 34 -6.45 2.33 8.67
C PHE A 34 -7.28 2.67 9.92
N LYS A 35 -6.90 3.66 10.74
CA LYS A 35 -7.70 4.13 11.89
C LYS A 35 -8.93 4.95 11.51
N ALA A 36 -8.92 5.57 10.34
CA ALA A 36 -10.00 6.39 9.86
C ALA A 36 -10.29 6.09 8.38
N PRO A 37 -10.78 4.86 8.07
CA PRO A 37 -11.17 4.49 6.72
C PRO A 37 -12.13 5.52 6.11
N GLU A 38 -12.05 5.71 4.80
CA GLU A 38 -12.81 6.67 3.98
C GLU A 38 -12.59 8.16 4.29
N LYS A 39 -12.02 8.50 5.45
CA LYS A 39 -11.83 9.88 5.92
C LYS A 39 -10.42 10.40 5.65
N LYS A 40 -9.43 9.52 5.56
CA LYS A 40 -8.03 9.89 5.32
C LYS A 40 -7.51 9.31 4.02
N ARG A 41 -6.64 10.10 3.38
CA ARG A 41 -5.87 9.74 2.20
C ARG A 41 -4.40 10.02 2.47
N VAL A 42 -3.52 9.18 1.94
CA VAL A 42 -2.06 9.40 1.99
C VAL A 42 -1.48 9.28 0.59
N LEU A 43 -0.36 9.94 0.33
CA LEU A 43 0.28 9.86 -0.97
C LEU A 43 1.17 8.61 -1.02
N ILE A 44 1.03 7.80 -2.05
CA ILE A 44 1.87 6.62 -2.26
C ILE A 44 2.55 6.68 -3.63
N ALA A 45 3.69 6.02 -3.77
CA ALA A 45 4.22 5.62 -5.07
C ALA A 45 3.77 4.21 -5.42
N ILE A 46 2.93 4.05 -6.43
CA ILE A 46 2.48 2.74 -6.91
C ILE A 46 3.12 2.36 -8.23
N ASP A 47 3.56 1.11 -8.34
CA ASP A 47 4.11 0.54 -9.56
C ASP A 47 3.06 0.54 -10.68
N ARG A 48 3.38 1.16 -11.82
CA ARG A 48 2.51 1.24 -13.00
C ARG A 48 2.00 -0.13 -13.47
N VAL A 49 2.68 -1.23 -13.13
CA VAL A 49 2.21 -2.58 -13.47
C VAL A 49 0.87 -2.90 -12.84
N LEU A 50 0.61 -2.38 -11.63
CA LEU A 50 -0.62 -2.62 -10.89
C LEU A 50 -1.80 -1.89 -11.50
N ILE A 51 -1.56 -0.79 -12.19
CA ILE A 51 -2.59 0.04 -12.84
C ILE A 51 -2.81 -0.38 -14.29
N TYR A 52 -1.74 -0.59 -15.06
CA TYR A 52 -1.83 -0.77 -16.52
C TYR A 52 -1.57 -2.20 -17.01
N ASN A 53 -1.27 -3.16 -16.10
CA ASN A 53 -1.04 -4.59 -16.37
C ASN A 53 0.14 -4.93 -17.33
N ARG A 54 0.71 -3.97 -18.09
CA ARG A 54 1.81 -4.16 -19.06
C ARG A 54 2.73 -2.95 -19.29
N PRO A 55 3.40 -2.38 -18.27
CA PRO A 55 4.39 -1.34 -18.50
C PRO A 55 5.68 -1.94 -19.09
N ARG A 56 6.32 -1.20 -20.01
CA ARG A 56 7.58 -1.63 -20.67
C ARG A 56 8.79 -1.64 -19.73
N LYS A 57 8.73 -0.88 -18.63
CA LYS A 57 9.76 -0.78 -17.59
C LYS A 57 9.07 -0.55 -16.24
N ARG A 58 9.73 -0.93 -15.14
CA ARG A 58 9.25 -0.57 -13.80
C ARG A 58 9.32 0.95 -13.65
N ASP A 59 8.20 1.53 -13.27
CA ASP A 59 8.04 2.95 -13.05
C ASP A 59 6.90 3.16 -12.04
N PHE A 60 6.94 4.28 -11.33
CA PHE A 60 5.99 4.58 -10.27
C PHE A 60 5.15 5.81 -10.63
N ILE A 61 3.91 5.85 -10.16
CA ILE A 61 3.13 7.08 -10.14
C ILE A 61 2.82 7.46 -8.69
N LEU A 62 2.78 8.76 -8.43
CA LEU A 62 2.26 9.27 -7.17
C LEU A 62 0.75 9.38 -7.27
N THR A 63 0.06 8.75 -6.32
CA THR A 63 -1.41 8.74 -6.29
C THR A 63 -1.91 8.65 -4.86
N PRO A 64 -3.09 9.22 -4.53
CA PRO A 64 -3.72 9.03 -3.24
C PRO A 64 -4.06 7.55 -2.98
N PHE A 65 -3.81 7.11 -1.76
CA PHE A 65 -4.23 5.82 -1.21
C PHE A 65 -5.27 6.02 -0.12
N LEU A 66 -6.31 5.19 -0.14
CA LEU A 66 -7.36 5.17 0.88
C LEU A 66 -7.82 3.75 1.19
N VAL A 67 -8.33 3.57 2.40
CA VAL A 67 -8.94 2.32 2.86
C VAL A 67 -10.46 2.51 2.92
N LYS A 68 -11.23 1.54 2.41
CA LYS A 68 -12.68 1.43 2.57
C LYS A 68 -13.01 0.19 3.38
N ILE A 69 -14.08 0.28 4.17
CA ILE A 69 -14.62 -0.91 4.82
C ILE A 69 -15.54 -1.60 3.82
N ASP A 70 -15.29 -2.88 3.58
CA ASP A 70 -16.10 -3.73 2.71
C ASP A 70 -16.19 -5.12 3.36
N GLU A 71 -17.41 -5.59 3.61
CA GLU A 71 -17.65 -6.86 4.30
C GLU A 71 -17.81 -8.04 3.32
N GLU A 72 -17.85 -7.77 2.01
CA GLU A 72 -18.07 -8.80 0.99
C GLU A 72 -16.76 -9.34 0.42
N GLU A 73 -15.86 -8.46 -0.02
CA GLU A 73 -14.61 -8.86 -0.66
C GLU A 73 -13.44 -7.91 -0.33
N ASP A 74 -12.28 -8.50 -0.11
CA ASP A 74 -11.01 -7.79 -0.01
C ASP A 74 -10.52 -7.45 -1.43
N VAL A 75 -10.64 -6.18 -1.82
CA VAL A 75 -10.34 -5.72 -3.19
C VAL A 75 -9.33 -4.60 -3.17
N PHE A 76 -8.33 -4.71 -4.06
CA PHE A 76 -7.32 -3.69 -4.25
C PHE A 76 -7.48 -3.04 -5.64
N HIS A 77 -8.19 -1.90 -5.66
CA HIS A 77 -8.47 -1.13 -6.86
C HIS A 77 -7.31 -0.18 -7.14
N CYS A 78 -6.58 -0.41 -8.22
CA CYS A 78 -5.44 0.39 -8.63
C CYS A 78 -5.81 1.27 -9.84
N LEU A 79 -6.18 2.53 -9.60
CA LEU A 79 -6.44 3.52 -10.65
C LEU A 79 -5.30 4.57 -10.68
N PRO A 80 -5.11 5.27 -11.80
CA PRO A 80 -4.17 6.39 -11.85
C PRO A 80 -4.49 7.48 -10.83
N GLU A 81 -5.77 7.80 -10.66
CA GLU A 81 -6.26 8.93 -9.85
C GLU A 81 -6.33 8.63 -8.36
N GLU A 82 -6.56 7.36 -8.00
CA GLU A 82 -6.56 6.89 -6.63
C GLU A 82 -6.38 5.37 -6.54
N VAL A 83 -5.84 4.92 -5.41
CA VAL A 83 -5.73 3.51 -5.05
C VAL A 83 -6.58 3.26 -3.82
N ILE A 84 -7.43 2.24 -3.89
CA ILE A 84 -8.38 1.90 -2.84
C ILE A 84 -8.12 0.47 -2.39
N LEU A 85 -7.89 0.28 -1.10
CA LEU A 85 -7.98 -1.03 -0.44
C LEU A 85 -9.33 -1.14 0.26
N SER A 86 -10.24 -1.92 -0.31
CA SER A 86 -11.46 -2.39 0.35
C SER A 86 -11.10 -3.62 1.18
N ILE A 87 -11.41 -3.61 2.47
CA ILE A 87 -11.10 -4.70 3.40
C ILE A 87 -12.12 -4.74 4.53
N ASP A 88 -12.31 -5.91 5.14
CA ASP A 88 -13.20 -6.07 6.28
C ASP A 88 -12.81 -5.19 7.48
N LYS A 89 -13.82 -4.81 8.26
CA LYS A 89 -13.65 -3.89 9.39
C LYS A 89 -12.70 -4.44 10.46
N ASP A 90 -12.78 -5.72 10.80
CA ASP A 90 -11.98 -6.30 11.87
C ASP A 90 -10.50 -6.31 11.50
N SER A 91 -10.20 -6.58 10.22
CA SER A 91 -8.88 -6.44 9.65
C SER A 91 -8.39 -5.00 9.72
N THR A 92 -9.21 -3.99 9.41
CA THR A 92 -8.76 -2.58 9.49
C THR A 92 -8.26 -2.21 10.89
N GLU A 93 -8.97 -2.61 11.95
CA GLU A 93 -8.59 -2.33 13.33
C GLU A 93 -7.31 -3.07 13.73
N PHE A 94 -7.20 -4.35 13.36
CA PHE A 94 -6.02 -5.16 13.60
C PHE A 94 -4.78 -4.55 12.92
N ILE A 95 -4.89 -4.21 11.64
CA ILE A 95 -3.83 -3.64 10.81
C ILE A 95 -3.40 -2.25 11.33
N ALA A 96 -4.36 -1.39 11.69
CA ALA A 96 -4.10 -0.07 12.28
C ALA A 96 -3.23 -0.16 13.54
N LYS A 97 -3.57 -1.09 14.44
CA LYS A 97 -2.81 -1.34 15.67
C LYS A 97 -1.41 -1.85 15.37
N ARG A 98 -1.27 -2.72 14.37
CA ARG A 98 0.01 -3.23 13.91
C ARG A 98 0.89 -2.09 13.40
N PHE A 99 0.43 -1.25 12.46
CA PHE A 99 1.23 -0.14 11.92
C PHE A 99 1.68 0.84 13.01
N THR A 100 0.81 1.13 13.99
CA THR A 100 1.14 2.00 15.13
C THR A 100 2.35 1.50 15.93
N ASN A 101 2.53 0.17 16.01
CA ASN A 101 3.60 -0.45 16.79
C ASN A 101 4.86 -0.76 15.96
N ALA A 102 4.78 -0.68 14.62
CA ALA A 102 5.85 -1.04 13.70
C ALA A 102 7.17 -0.33 14.01
N VAL A 103 7.11 0.98 14.27
CA VAL A 103 8.27 1.83 14.56
C VAL A 103 8.95 1.44 15.87
N LYS A 104 8.16 1.19 16.92
CA LYS A 104 8.67 0.81 18.25
C LYS A 104 9.30 -0.57 18.26
N LEU A 105 8.73 -1.51 17.49
CA LEU A 105 9.21 -2.89 17.42
C LEU A 105 10.34 -3.06 16.39
N GLY A 106 10.59 -2.05 15.54
CA GLY A 106 11.62 -2.07 14.52
C GLY A 106 11.43 -3.18 13.47
N PHE A 107 10.22 -3.74 13.39
CA PHE A 107 9.90 -4.93 12.62
C PHE A 107 8.45 -4.87 12.15
N PHE A 108 8.27 -5.06 10.85
CA PHE A 108 6.95 -5.23 10.25
C PHE A 108 7.09 -6.04 8.96
N PRO A 109 6.91 -7.35 8.99
CA PRO A 109 6.29 -8.07 7.91
C PRO A 109 4.96 -8.59 8.43
N ALA A 110 3.88 -8.04 7.90
CA ALA A 110 2.56 -8.58 8.12
C ALA A 110 1.96 -8.89 6.76
N GLU A 111 1.52 -10.13 6.60
CA GLU A 111 0.40 -10.40 5.71
C GLU A 111 -0.75 -9.49 6.13
N ILE A 112 -1.25 -8.75 5.16
CA ILE A 112 -2.35 -7.81 5.33
C ILE A 112 -3.65 -8.55 5.00
N ALA A 113 -3.75 -9.04 3.77
CA ALA A 113 -4.88 -9.82 3.28
C ALA A 113 -4.55 -10.43 1.89
N GLU A 114 -5.29 -11.46 1.50
CA GLU A 114 -5.39 -11.85 0.10
C GLU A 114 -6.41 -10.94 -0.59
N VAL A 115 -5.99 -10.21 -1.62
CA VAL A 115 -6.81 -9.19 -2.27
C VAL A 115 -7.02 -9.50 -3.74
N PHE A 116 -8.25 -9.29 -4.25
CA PHE A 116 -8.50 -9.27 -5.68
C PHE A 116 -8.08 -7.93 -6.28
N VAL A 117 -7.16 -7.92 -7.24
CA VAL A 117 -6.58 -6.67 -7.77
C VAL A 117 -7.25 -6.27 -9.08
N LYS A 118 -7.86 -5.09 -9.12
CA LYS A 118 -8.40 -4.46 -10.34
C LYS A 118 -7.43 -3.37 -10.83
N PRO A 119 -7.13 -3.25 -12.14
CA PRO A 119 -7.77 -3.94 -13.27
C PRO A 119 -7.09 -5.26 -13.70
N ILE A 120 -6.11 -5.77 -12.95
CA ILE A 120 -5.40 -7.01 -13.31
C ILE A 120 -6.34 -8.23 -13.33
N ASN A 121 -7.41 -8.18 -12.54
CA ASN A 121 -8.42 -9.21 -12.34
C ASN A 121 -7.82 -10.55 -11.88
N LYS A 122 -6.97 -10.49 -10.86
CA LYS A 122 -6.34 -11.66 -10.21
C LYS A 122 -6.13 -11.40 -8.72
N SER A 123 -6.14 -12.48 -7.94
CA SER A 123 -5.82 -12.43 -6.51
C SER A 123 -4.31 -12.35 -6.28
N PHE A 124 -3.93 -11.57 -5.27
CA PHE A 124 -2.55 -11.41 -4.81
C PHE A 124 -2.55 -11.40 -3.29
N MET A 125 -1.49 -11.95 -2.69
CA MET A 125 -1.27 -11.72 -1.28
C MET A 125 -0.60 -10.35 -1.08
N LEU A 126 -1.22 -9.51 -0.25
CA LEU A 126 -0.75 -8.19 0.12
C LEU A 126 0.04 -8.29 1.42
N TYR A 127 1.29 -7.85 1.40
CA TYR A 127 2.14 -7.80 2.58
C TYR A 127 2.69 -6.40 2.75
N ALA A 128 2.92 -5.96 3.98
CA ALA A 128 3.63 -4.71 4.24
C ALA A 128 4.99 -4.97 4.89
N GLU A 129 6.01 -4.20 4.49
CA GLU A 129 7.38 -4.30 4.98
C GLU A 129 7.92 -2.94 5.47
N PHE A 130 8.37 -2.89 6.72
CA PHE A 130 9.04 -1.71 7.27
C PHE A 130 10.52 -1.68 6.87
N LYS A 131 10.99 -0.54 6.33
CA LYS A 131 12.41 -0.27 6.11
C LYS A 131 12.91 0.87 6.97
N LYS A 132 14.02 0.62 7.68
CA LYS A 132 14.77 1.64 8.44
C LYS A 132 15.46 2.68 7.54
N SER A 133 15.75 2.34 6.29
CA SER A 133 16.37 3.24 5.32
C SER A 133 15.38 3.63 4.21
N LYS A 134 15.50 4.86 3.70
CA LYS A 134 14.65 5.33 2.60
C LYS A 134 14.76 4.42 1.38
N SER A 135 13.62 4.15 0.75
CA SER A 135 13.59 3.35 -0.47
C SER A 135 14.36 4.02 -1.60
N VAL A 136 15.03 3.21 -2.42
CA VAL A 136 15.97 3.68 -3.47
C VAL A 136 15.30 3.73 -4.85
N PHE A 137 13.98 3.81 -4.91
CA PHE A 137 13.28 3.91 -6.18
C PHE A 137 13.45 5.32 -6.77
N ASN A 138 13.84 5.38 -8.04
CA ASN A 138 13.87 6.62 -8.80
C ASN A 138 12.45 6.92 -9.29
N LEU A 139 11.87 8.02 -8.81
CA LEU A 139 10.66 8.60 -9.40
C LEU A 139 11.08 9.36 -10.67
N LYS A 140 10.34 9.21 -11.77
CA LYS A 140 10.57 9.94 -13.02
C LYS A 140 9.33 10.68 -13.45
#